data_AF-A0A4Q5SC25-F1
#
_entry.id   AF-A0A4Q5SC25-F1
#
_cell.length_a   1.000
_cell.length_b   1.000
_cell.length_c   1.000
_cell.angle_alpha   90.00
_cell.angle_beta   90.00
_cell.angle_gamma   90.00
#
_symmetry.space_group_name_H-M   'P 1'
#
loop_
_entity.id
_entity.type
_entity.pdbx_description
1 polymer ?
#
loop_
_entity_poly.entity_id
_entity_poly.type
_entity_poly.pdbx_seq_one_letter_code
_entity_poly.pdbx_strand_id
1 'polypeptide(L)' 'MAKVECFANNPFQENTCIIYDDSGECAIIDPGMYTGAEQNAVVSFIA' A
#
# COMPACT_ATOMS: atom_id res chain seq x y z
N MET A 1 12.02 9.59 9.82
CA MET A 1 12.57 9.35 8.45
C MET A 1 11.49 8.64 7.68
N ALA A 2 11.12 9.12 6.50
CA ALA A 2 10.06 8.47 5.73
C ALA A 2 10.50 7.08 5.24
N LYS A 3 9.63 6.11 5.40
CA LYS A 3 9.74 4.72 4.94
C LYS A 3 8.76 4.51 3.79
N VAL A 4 9.06 3.56 2.92
CA VAL A 4 8.22 3.22 1.77
C VAL A 4 8.02 1.71 1.75
N GLU A 5 6.77 1.29 1.64
CA GLU A 5 6.37 -0.10 1.35
C GLU A 5 5.56 -0.10 0.05
N CYS A 6 5.76 -1.09 -0.84
CA CYS A 6 5.04 -1.14 -2.10
C CYS A 6 4.49 -2.54 -2.38
N PHE A 7 3.21 -2.59 -2.73
CA PHE A 7 2.47 -3.79 -3.10
C PHE A 7 2.29 -3.81 -4.62
N ALA A 8 2.83 -4.84 -5.26
CA ALA A 8 2.60 -5.08 -6.68
C ALA A 8 1.21 -5.72 -6.87
N ASN A 9 0.28 -4.96 -7.43
CA ASN A 9 -1.10 -5.39 -7.67
C ASN A 9 -1.27 -5.72 -9.16
N ASN A 10 -1.49 -6.99 -9.45
CA ASN A 10 -1.45 -7.57 -10.80
C ASN A 10 -2.79 -8.23 -11.10
N PRO A 11 -3.34 -8.09 -12.31
CA PRO A 11 -2.60 -8.12 -13.59
C PRO A 11 -2.37 -6.75 -14.26
N PHE A 12 -2.90 -5.67 -13.71
CA PHE A 12 -2.87 -4.34 -14.35
C PHE A 12 -1.57 -3.58 -14.15
N GLN A 13 -0.58 -4.19 -13.48
CA GLN A 13 0.72 -3.59 -13.17
C GLN A 13 0.60 -2.30 -12.37
N GLU A 14 -0.38 -2.24 -11.46
CA GLU A 14 -0.52 -1.14 -10.51
C GLU A 14 0.36 -1.39 -9.29
N ASN A 15 0.85 -0.32 -8.68
CA ASN A 15 1.68 -0.41 -7.48
C ASN A 15 1.08 0.48 -6.40
N THR A 16 0.51 -0.13 -5.36
CA THR A 16 0.10 0.63 -4.19
C THR A 16 1.30 0.83 -3.29
N CYS A 17 1.76 2.06 -3.17
CA CYS A 17 2.89 2.41 -2.30
C CYS A 17 2.39 3.20 -1.09
N ILE A 18 2.89 2.84 0.08
CA ILE A 18 2.59 3.49 1.35
C ILE A 18 3.86 4.20 1.81
N ILE A 19 3.76 5.51 1.99
CA ILE A 19 4.80 6.34 2.61
C ILE A 19 4.37 6.61 4.04
N TYR A 20 5.23 6.29 5.01
CA TYR A 20 4.90 6.44 6.42
C TYR A 20 6.14 6.79 7.24
N ASP A 21 5.94 7.23 8.48
CA ASP A 21 7.03 7.41 9.43
C ASP A 21 6.67 6.89 10.83
N ASP A 22 7.57 7.12 11.78
CA ASP A 22 7.45 6.60 13.15
C ASP A 22 6.37 7.33 13.98
N SER A 23 5.76 8.40 13.46
CA SER A 23 4.64 9.08 14.11
C SER A 23 3.30 8.37 13.88
N GLY A 24 3.23 7.48 12.89
CA GLY A 24 1.99 6.85 12.43
C GLY A 24 1.25 7.63 11.34
N GLU A 25 1.75 8.80 10.94
CA GLU A 25 1.27 9.47 9.72
C GLU A 25 1.66 8.64 8.49
N CYS A 26 0.72 8.51 7.56
CA CYS A 26 0.97 7.84 6.29
C CYS A 26 0.19 8.45 5.13
N ALA A 27 0.68 8.20 3.92
CA ALA A 27 0.00 8.49 2.66
C ALA A 27 0.03 7.25 1.77
N ILE A 28 -1.08 6.99 1.09
CA ILE A 28 -1.19 5.92 0.10
C ILE A 28 -1.13 6.54 -1.29
N ILE A 29 -0.21 6.06 -2.12
CA ILE A 29 -0.04 6.47 -3.51
C ILE A 29 -0.54 5.33 -4.38
N ASP A 30 -1.41 5.67 -5.33
CA ASP A 30 -2.01 4.72 -6.30
C ASP A 30 -2.69 3.51 -5.63
N PRO A 31 -3.83 3.71 -4.94
CA PRO A 31 -4.57 2.63 -4.26
C PRO A 31 -5.34 1.74 -5.25
N GLY A 32 -4.64 1.20 -6.24
CA GLY A 32 -5.14 0.27 -7.23
C GLY A 32 -5.04 -1.17 -6.76
N MET A 33 -6.09 -1.68 -6.10
CA MET A 33 -6.23 -3.10 -5.75
C MET A 33 -7.42 -3.68 -6.51
N TYR A 34 -7.18 -4.74 -7.28
CA TYR A 34 -8.24 -5.35 -8.11
C TYR A 34 -9.00 -6.45 -7.36
N THR A 35 -8.27 -7.23 -6.54
CA THR A 35 -8.81 -8.36 -5.80
C THR A 35 -8.92 -8.06 -4.30
N GLY A 36 -9.81 -8.78 -3.61
CA GLY A 36 -9.91 -8.70 -2.16
C GLY A 36 -8.64 -9.14 -1.43
N ALA A 37 -7.84 -10.04 -2.02
CA ALA A 37 -6.56 -10.47 -1.44
C ALA A 37 -5.53 -9.33 -1.46
N GLU A 38 -5.43 -8.59 -2.58
CA GLU A 38 -4.57 -7.41 -2.71
C GLU A 38 -5.01 -6.31 -1.74
N GLN A 39 -6.32 -6.01 -1.68
CA GLN A 39 -6.86 -5.06 -0.72
C GLN A 39 -6.50 -5.46 0.72
N ASN A 40 -6.70 -6.73 1.08
CA ASN A 40 -6.42 -7.19 2.44
C ASN A 40 -4.92 -7.13 2.78
N ALA A 41 -4.03 -7.36 1.82
CA ALA A 41 -2.59 -7.21 2.04
C ALA A 41 -2.22 -5.77 2.41
N VAL A 42 -2.75 -4.80 1.66
CA VAL A 42 -2.53 -3.36 1.91
C VAL A 42 -3.13 -2.95 3.27
N VAL A 43 -4.39 -3.31 3.53
CA VAL A 43 -5.07 -2.92 4.78
C VAL A 43 -4.43 -3.57 6.01
N SER A 44 -3.98 -4.83 5.91
CA SER A 44 -3.30 -5.52 7.03
C SER A 44 -1.94 -4.91 7.37
N PHE A 45 -1.29 -4.22 6.43
CA PHE A 45 -0.05 -3.50 6.68
C PHE A 45 -0.29 -2.16 7.41
N ILE A 46 -1.43 -1.51 7.16
CA ILE A 46 -1.79 -0.21 7.76
C ILE A 46 -2.35 -0.36 9.18
N ALA A 47 -3.00 -1.49 9.48
CA ALA A 47 -3.67 -1.77 10.75
C ALA A 47 -2.70 -2.00 11.92
#